data_AF-X7ZVM9-F1
#
_entry.id   AF-X7ZVM9-F1
#
_cell.length_a   1.000
_cell.length_b   1.000
_cell.length_c   1.000
_cell.angle_alpha   90.00
_cell.angle_beta   90.00
_cell.angle_gamma   90.00
#
_symmetry.space_group_name_H-M   'P 1'
#
loop_
_entity.id
_entity.type
_entity.pdbx_description
1 polymer ?
#
loop_
_entity_poly.entity_id
_entity_poly.type
_entity_poly.pdbx_seq_one_letter_code
_entity_poly.pdbx_strand_id
1 'polypeptide(L)'
;MYFVGVDLAWGEISQSGVAVVDADGRLVHLGTAHDDASIENTLSAYVRDDCLVALDAPLVVNNPAGHRPCDRALNRDFGRFEAGARPAYTGRPEFSSVPRGPDWPERSPWTSTRTPRPSGERSRCTHIRPPWCCSAWIGR
;
A
#
# COMPACT_ATOMS: atom_id res chain seq x y z
N MET A 1 -17.95 5.84 -8.03
CA MET A 1 -16.49 5.85 -7.74
C MET A 1 -16.21 4.76 -6.73
N TYR A 2 -15.08 4.07 -6.88
CA TYR A 2 -14.61 3.08 -5.92
C TYR A 2 -13.28 3.54 -5.32
N PHE A 3 -13.06 3.16 -4.06
CA PHE A 3 -11.80 3.34 -3.36
C PHE A 3 -11.28 1.96 -2.97
N VAL A 4 -10.05 1.69 -3.35
CA VAL A 4 -9.39 0.39 -3.18
C VAL A 4 -8.28 0.55 -2.15
N GLY A 5 -8.24 -0.35 -1.18
CA GLY A 5 -7.10 -0.55 -0.29
C GLY A 5 -6.42 -1.87 -0.61
N VAL A 6 -5.10 -1.84 -0.77
CA VAL A 6 -4.27 -3.04 -0.95
C VAL A 6 -3.23 -3.06 0.16
N ASP A 7 -3.33 -4.05 1.05
CA ASP A 7 -2.26 -4.39 2.00
C ASP A 7 -1.27 -5.31 1.28
N LEU A 8 -0.20 -4.71 0.78
CA LEU A 8 0.69 -5.36 -0.16
C LEU A 8 1.74 -6.17 0.60
N ALA A 9 1.71 -7.48 0.40
CA ALA A 9 2.68 -8.36 1.01
C ALA A 9 4.10 -8.06 0.52
N TRP A 10 5.07 -8.33 1.39
CA TRP A 10 6.49 -8.23 1.05
C TRP A 10 6.87 -9.39 0.12
N GLY A 11 7.65 -9.10 -0.92
CA GLY A 11 7.94 -10.07 -1.98
C GLY A 11 6.78 -10.23 -2.98
N GLU A 12 7.07 -10.90 -4.10
CA GLU A 12 6.15 -11.00 -5.24
C GLU A 12 5.10 -12.11 -5.08
N ILE A 13 5.46 -13.22 -4.42
CA ILE A 13 4.56 -14.36 -4.18
C ILE A 13 4.26 -14.42 -2.68
N SER A 14 3.27 -13.63 -2.25
CA SER A 14 2.82 -13.60 -0.87
C SER A 14 1.40 -13.03 -0.77
N GLN A 15 0.64 -13.54 0.21
CA GLN A 15 -0.76 -13.20 0.40
C GLN A 15 -0.93 -11.73 0.80
N SER A 16 -1.52 -10.94 -0.10
CA SER A 16 -1.86 -9.53 0.04
C SER A 16 -3.36 -9.38 0.31
N GLY A 17 -3.74 -8.42 1.14
CA GLY A 17 -5.13 -8.10 1.42
C GLY A 17 -5.69 -7.09 0.41
N VAL A 18 -6.95 -7.26 0.01
CA VAL A 18 -7.63 -6.36 -0.92
C VAL A 18 -9.01 -6.01 -0.37
N ALA A 19 -9.32 -4.72 -0.32
CA ALA A 19 -10.63 -4.21 0.06
C ALA A 19 -11.10 -3.12 -0.91
N VAL A 20 -12.39 -3.11 -1.23
CA VAL A 20 -13.01 -2.07 -2.06
C VAL A 20 -14.22 -1.49 -1.35
N VAL A 21 -14.27 -0.17 -1.28
CA VAL A 21 -15.44 0.58 -0.80
C VAL A 21 -16.03 1.43 -1.92
N ASP A 22 -17.35 1.58 -1.93
CA ASP A 22 -18.04 2.49 -2.84
C ASP A 22 -18.05 3.95 -2.32
N ALA A 23 -18.67 4.85 -3.08
CA ALA A 23 -18.74 6.27 -2.74
C ALA A 23 -19.56 6.58 -1.47
N ASP A 24 -20.43 5.67 -1.05
CA ASP A 24 -21.20 5.79 0.20
C ASP A 24 -20.41 5.20 1.39
N GLY A 25 -19.21 4.69 1.16
CA GLY A 25 -18.37 4.05 2.17
C GLY A 25 -18.77 2.60 2.47
N ARG A 26 -19.57 1.95 1.63
CA ARG A 26 -19.93 0.54 1.82
C ARG A 26 -18.81 -0.36 1.31
N LEU A 27 -18.44 -1.35 2.11
CA LEU A 27 -17.53 -2.42 1.69
C LEU A 27 -18.23 -3.31 0.66
N VAL A 28 -17.78 -3.27 -0.58
CA VAL A 28 -18.33 -4.05 -1.70
C VAL A 28 -17.47 -5.24 -2.08
N HIS A 29 -16.21 -5.25 -1.65
CA HIS A 29 -15.31 -6.38 -1.84
C HIS A 29 -14.30 -6.47 -0.71
N LEU A 30 -14.03 -7.68 -0.26
CA LEU A 30 -12.95 -8.02 0.66
C LEU A 30 -12.39 -9.39 0.25
N GLY A 31 -11.08 -9.48 0.13
CA GLY A 31 -10.43 -10.70 -0.31
C GLY A 31 -8.92 -10.68 -0.13
N THR A 32 -8.29 -11.74 -0.61
CA THR A 32 -6.85 -11.90 -0.60
C THR A 32 -6.37 -12.29 -1.99
N ALA A 33 -5.18 -11.82 -2.36
CA ALA A 33 -4.54 -12.12 -3.63
C ALA A 33 -3.08 -12.51 -3.41
N HIS A 34 -2.53 -13.41 -4.22
CA HIS A 34 -1.22 -14.03 -3.96
C HIS A 34 -0.07 -13.38 -4.73
N ASP A 35 -0.37 -12.74 -5.84
CA ASP A 35 0.58 -12.18 -6.80
C ASP A 35 -0.03 -10.97 -7.52
N ASP A 36 0.75 -10.34 -8.40
CA ASP A 36 0.34 -9.12 -9.10
C ASP A 36 -0.87 -9.37 -10.02
N ALA A 37 -0.86 -10.48 -10.75
CA ALA A 37 -1.93 -10.85 -11.67
C ALA A 37 -3.26 -11.10 -10.95
N SER A 38 -3.24 -11.75 -9.78
CA SER A 38 -4.44 -11.99 -8.98
C SER A 38 -4.99 -10.71 -8.35
N ILE A 39 -4.11 -9.77 -7.97
CA ILE A 39 -4.53 -8.43 -7.53
C ILE A 39 -5.23 -7.69 -8.69
N GLU A 40 -4.60 -7.66 -9.86
CA GLU A 40 -5.17 -7.00 -11.05
C GLU A 40 -6.51 -7.61 -11.46
N ASN A 41 -6.60 -8.94 -11.53
CA ASN A 41 -7.82 -9.66 -11.88
C ASN A 41 -8.95 -9.33 -10.89
N THR A 42 -8.65 -9.36 -9.60
CA THR A 42 -9.60 -9.01 -8.52
C THR A 42 -10.12 -7.58 -8.65
N LEU A 43 -9.23 -6.65 -9.01
CA LEU A 43 -9.52 -5.22 -9.06
C LEU A 43 -10.12 -4.74 -10.39
N SER A 44 -10.02 -5.53 -11.45
CA SER A 44 -10.48 -5.19 -12.80
C SER A 44 -11.93 -4.68 -12.86
N ALA A 45 -12.82 -5.21 -12.02
CA ALA A 45 -14.23 -4.80 -11.96
C ALA A 45 -14.46 -3.45 -11.26
N TYR A 46 -13.52 -2.98 -10.46
CA TYR A 46 -13.67 -1.81 -9.58
C TYR A 46 -12.81 -0.63 -10.03
N VAL A 47 -11.65 -0.90 -10.62
CA VAL A 47 -10.78 0.14 -11.16
C VAL A 47 -11.25 0.50 -12.57
N ARG A 48 -12.35 1.25 -12.61
CA ARG A 48 -12.97 1.81 -13.82
C ARG A 48 -13.14 3.31 -13.64
N ASP A 49 -12.89 4.10 -14.68
CA ASP A 49 -12.91 5.56 -14.61
C ASP A 49 -12.10 6.05 -13.39
N ASP A 50 -12.39 7.25 -12.85
CA ASP A 50 -11.64 7.76 -11.70
C ASP A 50 -11.74 6.81 -10.49
N CYS A 51 -10.61 6.21 -10.13
CA CYS A 51 -10.46 5.31 -9.02
C CYS A 51 -9.32 5.79 -8.11
N LEU A 52 -9.39 5.39 -6.85
CA LEU A 52 -8.33 5.64 -5.90
C LEU A 52 -7.83 4.32 -5.36
N VAL A 53 -6.53 4.08 -5.45
CA VAL A 53 -5.91 2.84 -4.95
C VAL A 53 -4.85 3.23 -3.94
N ALA A 54 -5.13 2.96 -2.67
CA ALA A 54 -4.18 3.10 -1.59
C ALA A 54 -3.39 1.79 -1.45
N LEU A 55 -2.06 1.89 -1.46
CA LEU A 55 -1.17 0.76 -1.19
C LEU A 55 -0.57 0.93 0.20
N ASP A 56 -0.74 -0.07 1.06
CA ASP A 56 0.02 -0.20 2.30
C ASP A 56 1.22 -1.10 2.03
N ALA A 57 2.40 -0.47 1.92
CA ALA A 57 3.67 -1.15 1.66
C ALA A 57 4.84 -0.24 2.05
N PRO A 58 6.01 -0.79 2.39
CA PRO A 58 7.24 -0.02 2.41
C PRO A 58 7.58 0.51 1.00
N LEU A 59 7.48 1.81 0.80
CA LEU A 59 7.76 2.44 -0.50
C LEU A 59 9.18 3.02 -0.60
N VAL A 60 9.78 3.37 0.54
CA VAL A 60 11.11 3.95 0.64
C VAL A 60 11.87 3.20 1.72
N VAL A 61 12.80 2.35 1.28
CA VAL A 61 13.61 1.49 2.14
C VAL A 61 15.07 1.74 1.82
N ASN A 62 15.67 2.71 2.51
CA ASN A 62 17.04 3.15 2.24
C ASN A 62 18.01 2.74 3.37
N ASN A 63 17.49 2.20 4.47
CA ASN A 63 18.31 1.74 5.59
C ASN A 63 18.94 0.38 5.25
N PRO A 64 20.26 0.22 5.49
CA PRO A 64 20.97 -1.01 5.12
C PRO A 64 20.58 -2.22 5.98
N ALA A 65 20.28 -1.98 7.27
CA ALA A 65 19.95 -3.04 8.21
C ALA A 65 19.01 -2.56 9.33
N GLY A 66 18.22 -3.49 9.86
CA GLY A 66 17.47 -3.33 11.11
C GLY A 66 16.37 -2.27 11.09
N HIS A 67 15.89 -1.93 12.28
CA HIS A 67 14.84 -0.94 12.50
C HIS A 67 15.36 0.49 12.30
N ARG A 68 14.55 1.38 11.75
CA ARG A 68 14.81 2.83 11.77
C ARG A 68 14.54 3.38 13.18
N PRO A 69 15.03 4.58 13.53
CA PRO A 69 14.74 5.17 14.84
C PRO A 69 13.24 5.27 15.17
N CYS A 70 12.40 5.60 14.18
CA CYS A 70 10.94 5.63 14.35
C CYS A 70 10.35 4.25 14.64
N ASP A 71 10.77 3.21 13.90
CA ASP A 71 10.31 1.83 14.11
C ASP A 71 10.69 1.35 15.52
N ARG A 72 11.89 1.70 16.02
CA ARG A 72 12.31 1.37 17.40
C ARG A 72 11.44 2.06 18.44
N ALA A 73 11.13 3.34 18.25
CA ALA A 73 10.27 4.08 19.17
C ALA A 73 8.85 3.49 19.21
N LEU A 74 8.28 3.18 18.04
CA LEU A 74 6.99 2.50 17.93
C LEU A 74 7.01 1.15 18.65
N ASN A 75 8.02 0.31 18.40
CA ASN A 75 8.10 -1.03 18.98
C ASN A 75 8.31 -1.01 20.49
N ARG A 76 9.03 -0.02 21.02
CA ARG A 76 9.17 0.17 22.48
C ARG A 76 7.81 0.39 23.13
N ASP A 77 6.95 1.21 22.51
CA ASP A 77 5.69 1.64 23.11
C ASP A 77 4.56 0.63 22.83
N PHE A 78 4.57 -0.02 21.66
CA PHE A 78 3.47 -0.87 21.17
C PHE A 78 3.80 -2.35 20.98
N GLY A 79 5.07 -2.75 21.03
CA GLY A 79 5.48 -4.13 20.74
C GLY A 79 4.85 -5.17 21.67
N ARG A 80 4.63 -4.82 22.94
CA ARG A 80 3.95 -5.70 23.92
C ARG A 80 2.48 -5.99 23.61
N PHE A 81 1.88 -5.22 22.69
CA PHE A 81 0.51 -5.38 22.23
C PHE A 81 0.44 -6.00 20.84
N GLU A 82 1.55 -6.57 20.34
CA GLU A 82 1.65 -7.15 19.00
C GLU A 82 1.42 -6.14 17.86
N ALA A 83 1.49 -4.84 18.15
CA ALA A 83 1.32 -3.73 17.20
C ALA A 83 2.66 -3.08 16.79
N GLY A 84 3.74 -3.88 16.78
CA GLY A 84 5.07 -3.42 16.36
C GLY A 84 5.29 -3.50 14.85
N ALA A 85 6.15 -2.63 14.32
CA ALA A 85 6.61 -2.66 12.94
C ALA A 85 7.76 -3.65 12.77
N ARG A 86 7.64 -4.56 11.79
CA ARG A 86 8.78 -5.36 11.31
C ARG A 86 9.75 -4.46 10.55
N PRO A 87 11.08 -4.71 10.65
CA PRO A 87 12.06 -3.85 10.01
C PRO A 87 12.11 -4.13 8.50
N ALA A 88 11.78 -3.12 7.70
CA ALA A 88 12.07 -3.11 6.27
C ALA A 88 13.46 -2.49 6.06
N TYR A 89 14.40 -3.24 5.47
CA TYR A 89 15.79 -2.81 5.21
C TYR A 89 16.34 -3.54 3.99
N THR A 90 17.32 -2.94 3.30
CA THR A 90 17.80 -3.43 1.99
C THR A 90 18.58 -4.73 2.05
N GLY A 91 19.10 -5.11 3.22
CA GLY A 91 19.68 -6.45 3.45
C GLY A 91 18.67 -7.61 3.45
N ARG A 92 17.36 -7.35 3.36
CA ARG A 92 16.35 -8.39 3.15
C ARG A 92 16.16 -8.66 1.65
N PRO A 93 16.02 -9.92 1.21
CA PRO A 93 15.80 -10.25 -0.20
C PRO A 93 14.63 -9.47 -0.84
N GLU A 94 13.53 -9.30 -0.10
CA GLU A 94 12.31 -8.62 -0.54
C GLU A 94 12.48 -7.11 -0.79
N PHE A 95 13.56 -6.51 -0.27
CA PHE A 95 13.91 -5.09 -0.42
C PHE A 95 15.31 -4.89 -0.99
N SER A 96 15.93 -5.94 -1.53
CA SER A 96 17.27 -5.88 -2.12
C SER A 96 17.28 -5.11 -3.44
N SER A 97 16.15 -5.09 -4.13
CA SER A 97 15.79 -4.23 -5.25
C SER A 97 14.85 -3.12 -4.80
N VAL A 98 14.28 -2.36 -5.75
CA VAL A 98 13.18 -1.42 -5.46
C VAL A 98 12.03 -2.19 -4.79
N PRO A 99 11.41 -1.65 -3.71
CA PRO A 99 10.24 -2.28 -3.10
C PRO A 99 9.10 -2.45 -4.12
N ARG A 100 8.19 -3.40 -3.86
CA ARG A 100 7.11 -3.77 -4.79
C ARG A 100 6.12 -2.64 -5.10
N GLY A 101 5.79 -1.81 -4.10
CA GLY A 101 4.77 -0.76 -4.23
C GLY A 101 5.11 0.38 -5.22
N PRO A 102 6.30 0.99 -5.14
CA PRO A 102 6.72 2.06 -6.05
C PRO A 102 6.69 1.71 -7.54
N ASP A 103 7.10 0.49 -7.91
CA ASP A 103 7.26 0.06 -9.30
C ASP A 103 5.99 -0.59 -9.87
N TRP A 104 5.00 -0.89 -9.01
CA TRP A 104 3.74 -1.51 -9.41
C TRP A 104 3.07 -0.81 -10.61
N PRO A 105 2.92 0.53 -10.63
CA PRO A 105 2.23 1.20 -11.72
C PRO A 105 2.97 1.09 -13.06
N GLU A 106 4.30 0.95 -13.04
CA GLU A 106 5.10 0.78 -14.26
C GLU A 106 5.00 -0.63 -14.85
N ARG A 107 4.63 -1.62 -14.01
CA ARG A 107 4.48 -3.03 -14.39
C ARG A 107 3.03 -3.42 -14.68
N SER A 108 2.08 -2.65 -14.16
CA SER A 108 0.65 -2.87 -14.29
C SER A 108 0.04 -2.11 -15.48
N PRO A 109 -1.16 -2.47 -15.96
CA PRO A 109 -1.86 -1.70 -16.99
C PRO A 109 -2.38 -0.33 -16.49
N TRP A 110 -2.14 0.04 -15.21
CA TRP A 110 -2.69 1.22 -14.57
C TRP A 110 -1.71 2.40 -14.57
N THR A 111 -2.10 3.53 -15.18
CA THR A 111 -1.30 4.76 -15.16
C THR A 111 -1.36 5.45 -13.79
N SER A 112 -0.21 5.60 -13.12
CA SER A 112 -0.08 6.41 -11.90
C SER A 112 0.17 7.89 -12.22
N THR A 113 -0.56 8.80 -11.57
CA THR A 113 -0.21 10.22 -11.56
C THR A 113 0.05 10.66 -10.12
N ARG A 114 1.29 11.05 -9.86
CA ARG A 114 1.80 11.50 -8.55
C ARG A 114 1.23 12.89 -8.14
N THR A 115 0.37 13.49 -8.95
CA THR A 115 -0.19 14.84 -8.78
C THR A 115 -1.72 14.83 -8.92
N PRO A 116 -2.47 15.54 -8.05
CA PRO A 116 -3.89 15.81 -8.28
C PRO A 116 -4.06 16.56 -9.62
N ARG A 117 -5.00 16.16 -10.50
CA ARG A 117 -5.38 17.02 -11.64
C ARG A 117 -6.52 17.95 -11.22
N PRO A 118 -6.68 19.11 -11.87
CA PRO A 118 -7.99 19.75 -11.97
C PRO A 118 -9.04 18.78 -12.56
N SER A 119 -10.28 18.89 -12.10
CA SER A 119 -11.41 18.02 -12.42
C SER A 119 -11.68 17.87 -13.93
N GLY A 120 -11.87 16.64 -14.44
CA GLY A 120 -12.53 16.44 -15.75
C GLY A 120 -12.04 15.32 -16.69
N GLU A 121 -11.03 14.51 -16.36
CA GLU A 121 -10.56 13.45 -17.29
C GLU A 121 -10.48 12.06 -16.65
N ARG A 122 -10.98 11.07 -17.42
CA ARG A 122 -11.26 9.67 -17.03
C ARG A 122 -10.02 8.87 -16.62
N SER A 123 -10.29 7.92 -15.72
CA SER A 123 -9.44 6.80 -15.30
C SER A 123 -8.16 7.16 -14.58
N ARG A 124 -8.23 7.16 -13.24
CA ARG A 124 -7.09 7.45 -12.34
C ARG A 124 -6.82 6.27 -11.42
N CYS A 125 -5.55 6.00 -11.16
CA CYS A 125 -5.06 5.29 -9.98
C CYS A 125 -4.25 6.32 -9.17
N THR A 126 -4.86 6.89 -8.13
CA THR A 126 -4.14 7.81 -7.23
C THR A 126 -3.51 6.99 -6.13
N HIS A 127 -2.19 6.88 -6.17
CA HIS A 127 -1.42 6.39 -5.05
C HIS A 127 -1.49 7.42 -3.91
N ILE A 128 -2.47 7.28 -3.03
CA ILE A 128 -2.45 7.98 -1.76
C ILE A 128 -1.46 7.22 -0.89
N ARG A 129 -0.31 7.87 -0.62
CA ARG A 129 0.49 7.55 0.56
C ARG A 129 -0.44 7.74 1.75
N PRO A 130 -0.88 6.70 2.47
CA PRO A 130 -1.48 6.97 3.75
C PRO A 130 -0.39 7.72 4.57
N PRO A 131 -0.70 8.87 5.19
CA PRO A 131 0.21 9.47 6.18
C PRO A 131 0.47 8.51 7.36
N TRP A 132 -0.22 7.37 7.39
CA TRP A 132 -0.13 6.30 8.37
C TRP A 132 1.05 5.34 8.12
N CYS A 133 2.22 5.85 7.71
CA CYS A 133 3.46 5.24 8.19
C CYS A 133 3.65 5.75 9.63
N CYS A 134 2.94 5.13 10.59
CA CYS A 134 2.94 5.40 12.04
C CYS A 134 3.74 6.64 12.47
N SER A 135 3.20 7.81 12.16
CA SER A 135 3.55 9.06 12.83
C SER A 135 2.43 9.29 13.84
N ALA A 136 2.71 8.89 15.08
CA ALA A 136 2.01 9.22 16.31
C ALA A 136 0.69 10.02 16.16
N TRP A 137 -0.43 9.34 16.35
CA TRP A 137 -1.64 9.95 16.91
C TRP A 137 -1.84 9.38 18.32
N ILE A 138 -1.17 9.99 19.29
CA ILE A 138 -1.68 10.05 20.67
C ILE A 138 -1.63 11.54 21.01
N GLY A 139 -2.80 12.17 20.94
CA GLY A 139 -3.02 13.47 21.54
C GLY A 139 -2.65 13.45 23.01
N ARG A 140 -2.18 14.59 23.51
CA ARG A 140 -2.64 15.01 24.82
C ARG A 140 -4.08 15.50 24.67
#